data_AF-A0A7C5USC6-F1
#
_entry.id   AF-A0A7C5USC6-F1
#
_cell.length_a   1.000
_cell.length_b   1.000
_cell.length_c   1.000
_cell.angle_alpha   90.00
_cell.angle_beta   90.00
_cell.angle_gamma   90.00
#
_symmetry.space_group_name_H-M   'P 1'
#
loop_
_entity.id
_entity.type
_entity.pdbx_description
1 polymer ?
#
loop_
_entity_poly.entity_id
_entity_poly.type
_entity_poly.pdbx_seq_one_letter_code
_entity_poly.pdbx_strand_id
1 'polypeptide(L)'
;MNFFEYAAISFVTPQPVELLAPSSIIVVNVSLLNDEQRDYSLKIILDELLRYVRSRMLENSPTPILIFIEEAHLFLSINRSTVSKPSIERVAREGRKFGLSLAIVSQRPRNIDPNTISQIQNFVFMKLVQESDQLAAMNISDMLTEDLAHSLSSMGVGEALILGEWIGRFPAYVKIERHSGKLVGATLDIASIWKAFKNRKEVADIMMKMNIDAYNEIREIL
;
A
#
# COMPACT_ATOMS: atom_id res chain seq x y z
N MET A 1 -12.07 16.33 -7.27
CA MET A 1 -11.57 15.40 -6.23
C MET A 1 -10.32 16.05 -5.66
N ASN A 2 -10.32 16.38 -4.37
CA ASN A 2 -9.17 17.01 -3.73
C ASN A 2 -8.21 15.91 -3.25
N PHE A 3 -6.92 16.08 -3.54
CA PHE A 3 -5.84 15.18 -3.13
C PHE A 3 -5.01 15.87 -2.04
N PHE A 4 -4.88 15.23 -0.89
CA PHE A 4 -4.00 15.69 0.17
C PHE A 4 -2.94 14.61 0.43
N GLU A 5 -1.68 14.99 0.23
CA GLU A 5 -0.54 14.14 0.58
C GLU A 5 -0.04 14.56 1.97
N TYR A 6 -0.20 13.68 2.95
CA TYR A 6 0.15 13.93 4.34
C TYR A 6 1.48 13.25 4.66
N ALA A 7 2.53 14.04 4.90
CA ALA A 7 3.84 13.55 5.25
C ALA A 7 4.05 13.60 6.77
N ALA A 8 4.12 12.41 7.38
CA ALA A 8 4.48 12.16 8.78
C ALA A 8 3.50 12.66 9.86
N ILE A 9 3.26 11.81 10.87
CA ILE A 9 2.58 12.20 12.11
C ILE A 9 3.55 13.06 12.93
N SER A 10 3.26 14.34 13.02
CA SER A 10 3.95 15.31 13.89
C SER A 10 2.94 15.96 14.83
N PHE A 11 3.39 16.50 15.95
CA PHE A 11 2.52 17.25 16.88
C PHE A 11 1.93 18.53 16.26
N VAL A 12 2.47 18.98 15.14
CA VAL A 12 2.04 20.20 14.42
C VAL A 12 1.24 19.92 13.15
N THR A 13 1.11 18.66 12.74
CA THR A 13 0.33 18.29 11.55
C THR A 13 -1.13 18.02 11.93
N PRO A 14 -2.12 18.49 11.15
CA PRO A 14 -3.54 18.27 11.42
C PRO A 14 -3.85 16.79 11.58
N GLN A 15 -4.70 16.43 12.54
CA GLN A 15 -5.10 15.03 12.67
C GLN A 15 -5.84 14.57 11.41
N PRO A 16 -5.74 13.29 10.98
CA PRO A 16 -6.43 12.79 9.80
C PRO A 16 -7.94 13.10 9.81
N VAL A 17 -8.56 13.11 10.99
CA VAL A 17 -9.99 13.43 11.16
C VAL A 17 -10.34 14.88 10.83
N GLU A 18 -9.40 15.81 10.97
CA GLU A 18 -9.59 17.23 10.66
C GLU A 18 -9.56 17.48 9.15
N LEU A 19 -8.93 16.57 8.40
CA LEU A 19 -8.83 16.62 6.94
C LEU A 19 -10.02 15.94 6.25
N LEU A 20 -10.88 15.24 7.00
CA LEU A 20 -12.03 14.52 6.44
C LEU A 20 -13.06 15.51 5.88
N ALA A 21 -13.24 15.44 4.56
CA ALA A 21 -14.32 16.11 3.86
C ALA A 21 -15.08 15.10 2.97
N PRO A 22 -16.39 15.28 2.75
CA PRO A 22 -17.12 14.47 1.78
C PRO A 22 -16.43 14.49 0.41
N SER A 23 -16.38 13.32 -0.24
CA SER A 23 -15.83 13.17 -1.61
C SER A 23 -14.35 13.57 -1.75
N SER A 24 -13.56 13.43 -0.68
CA SER A 24 -12.10 13.64 -0.69
C SER A 24 -11.33 12.33 -0.65
N ILE A 25 -10.10 12.34 -1.16
CA ILE A 25 -9.12 11.27 -0.94
C ILE A 25 -7.99 11.85 -0.09
N ILE A 26 -7.72 11.21 1.03
CA ILE A 26 -6.59 11.54 1.91
C ILE A 26 -5.55 10.45 1.73
N VAL A 27 -4.35 10.84 1.32
CA VAL A 27 -3.20 9.93 1.20
C VAL A 27 -2.25 10.19 2.36
N VAL A 28 -2.12 9.20 3.24
CA VAL A 28 -1.15 9.24 4.33
C VAL A 28 0.17 8.66 3.83
N ASN A 29 1.12 9.53 3.48
CA ASN A 29 2.44 9.13 3.02
C ASN A 29 3.35 8.80 4.20
N VAL A 30 3.64 7.50 4.35
CA VAL A 30 4.53 6.95 5.38
C VAL A 30 5.85 6.41 4.81
N SER A 31 6.19 6.78 3.57
CA SER A 31 7.37 6.25 2.86
C SER A 31 8.68 6.50 3.59
N LEU A 32 8.81 7.62 4.30
CA LEU A 32 10.01 8.00 5.06
C LEU A 32 10.08 7.39 6.47
N LEU A 33 9.02 6.75 6.94
CA LEU A 33 8.98 6.12 8.26
C LEU A 33 9.59 4.71 8.21
N ASN A 34 10.20 4.29 9.31
CA ASN A 34 10.61 2.90 9.49
C ASN A 34 9.39 1.99 9.81
N ASP A 35 9.57 0.67 9.77
CA ASP A 35 8.46 -0.28 9.95
C ASP A 35 7.74 -0.14 11.29
N GLU A 36 8.46 0.14 12.37
CA GLU A 36 7.87 0.34 13.70
C GLU A 36 7.05 1.64 13.75
N GLN A 37 7.58 2.74 13.22
CA GLN A 37 6.89 4.02 13.13
C GLN A 37 5.63 3.92 12.26
N ARG A 38 5.69 3.19 11.14
CA ARG A 38 4.52 2.92 10.29
C ARG A 38 3.44 2.17 11.06
N ASP A 39 3.83 1.15 11.83
CA ASP A 39 2.94 0.32 12.63
C ASP A 39 2.23 1.14 13.72
N TYR A 40 2.98 1.96 14.48
CA TYR A 40 2.40 2.89 15.45
C TYR A 40 1.49 3.94 14.79
N SER A 41 1.91 4.49 13.65
CA SER A 41 1.13 5.48 12.91
C SER A 41 -0.22 4.92 12.49
N LEU A 42 -0.22 3.73 11.88
CA LEU A 42 -1.42 3.04 11.46
C LEU A 42 -2.35 2.75 12.64
N LYS A 43 -1.80 2.30 13.78
CA LYS A 43 -2.57 2.10 15.00
C LYS A 43 -3.30 3.37 15.43
N ILE A 44 -2.58 4.48 15.56
CA ILE A 44 -3.12 5.77 16.04
C ILE A 44 -4.25 6.23 15.12
N ILE A 45 -4.01 6.20 13.80
CA ILE A 45 -4.99 6.61 12.79
C ILE A 45 -6.26 5.75 12.88
N LEU A 46 -6.14 4.43 12.96
CA LEU A 46 -7.30 3.53 13.03
C LEU A 46 -8.11 3.73 14.31
N ASP A 47 -7.44 3.83 15.45
CA ASP A 47 -8.11 4.03 16.75
C ASP A 47 -8.82 5.39 16.80
N GLU A 48 -8.22 6.43 16.21
CA GLU A 48 -8.82 7.75 16.12
C GLU A 48 -10.02 7.78 15.17
N LEU A 49 -9.90 7.22 13.97
CA LEU A 49 -11.00 7.14 13.01
C LEU A 49 -12.18 6.36 13.57
N LEU A 50 -11.94 5.24 14.25
CA LEU A 50 -13.00 4.47 14.90
C LEU A 50 -13.68 5.27 16.01
N ARG A 51 -12.94 6.04 16.81
CA ARG A 51 -13.50 6.94 17.82
C ARG A 51 -14.34 8.04 17.19
N TYR A 52 -13.84 8.66 16.12
CA TYR A 52 -14.52 9.71 15.38
C TYR A 52 -15.87 9.22 14.85
N VAL A 53 -15.91 8.13 14.09
CA VAL A 53 -17.17 7.62 13.52
C VAL A 53 -18.18 7.21 14.59
N ARG A 54 -17.72 6.75 15.76
CA ARG A 54 -18.59 6.47 16.91
C ARG A 54 -19.23 7.74 17.46
N SER A 55 -18.46 8.81 17.65
CA SER A 55 -18.99 10.12 18.07
C SER A 55 -20.04 10.64 17.09
N ARG A 56 -19.71 10.61 15.80
CA ARG A 56 -20.59 11.05 14.72
C ARG A 56 -21.90 10.26 14.66
N MET A 57 -21.85 8.96 14.93
CA MET A 57 -23.04 8.12 15.05
C MET A 57 -23.91 8.51 16.26
N LEU A 58 -23.31 8.81 17.42
CA LEU A 58 -24.05 9.27 18.61
C LEU A 58 -24.70 10.65 18.39
N GLU A 59 -24.06 11.51 17.60
CA GLU A 59 -24.56 12.82 17.18
C GLU A 59 -25.64 12.74 16.09
N ASN A 60 -26.07 11.54 15.67
CA ASN A 60 -26.98 11.31 14.53
C ASN A 60 -26.49 11.95 13.21
N SER A 61 -25.17 12.06 13.03
CA SER A 61 -24.55 12.64 11.83
C SER A 61 -23.45 11.70 11.29
N PRO A 62 -23.81 10.47 10.86
CA PRO A 62 -22.84 9.47 10.43
C PRO A 62 -21.97 9.98 9.29
N THR A 63 -20.69 9.64 9.34
CA THR A 63 -19.70 10.03 8.33
C THR A 63 -19.03 8.76 7.81
N PRO A 64 -19.53 8.18 6.70
CA PRO A 64 -18.94 6.97 6.14
C PRO A 64 -17.52 7.20 5.63
N ILE A 65 -16.60 6.30 5.98
CA ILE A 65 -15.18 6.37 5.61
C ILE A 65 -14.75 4.99 5.13
N LEU A 66 -13.99 4.95 4.03
CA LEU A 66 -13.30 3.76 3.54
C LEU A 66 -11.80 3.97 3.67
N ILE A 67 -11.13 3.12 4.44
CA ILE A 67 -9.67 3.15 4.61
C ILE A 67 -9.04 2.06 3.73
N PHE A 68 -7.98 2.42 3.00
CA PHE A 68 -7.12 1.47 2.31
C PHE A 68 -5.80 1.32 3.08
N ILE A 69 -5.41 0.08 3.37
CA ILE A 69 -4.10 -0.26 3.92
C ILE A 69 -3.30 -0.96 2.83
N GLU A 70 -2.30 -0.27 2.28
CA GLU A 70 -1.34 -0.88 1.36
C GLU A 70 -0.27 -1.69 2.10
N GLU A 71 0.32 -2.66 1.41
CA GLU A 71 1.36 -3.55 1.94
C GLU A 71 0.94 -4.22 3.26
N ALA A 72 -0.35 -4.59 3.37
CA ALA A 72 -0.95 -4.95 4.65
C ALA A 72 -0.33 -6.18 5.31
N HIS A 73 0.39 -7.02 4.57
CA HIS A 73 1.15 -8.14 5.13
C HIS A 73 2.28 -7.71 6.08
N LEU A 74 2.72 -6.44 6.04
CA LEU A 74 3.66 -5.88 7.01
C LEU A 74 3.02 -5.73 8.40
N PHE A 75 1.71 -5.46 8.45
CA PHE A 75 0.96 -5.20 9.68
C PHE A 75 0.17 -6.42 10.16
N LEU A 76 -0.30 -7.26 9.23
CA LEU A 76 -1.17 -8.41 9.53
C LEU A 76 -0.45 -9.74 9.43
N SER A 77 0.83 -9.80 9.79
CA SER A 77 1.60 -11.05 9.68
C SER A 77 1.04 -12.15 10.60
N ILE A 78 1.03 -13.39 10.10
CA ILE A 78 0.74 -14.60 10.89
C ILE A 78 1.84 -14.84 11.94
N ASN A 79 3.09 -14.60 11.55
CA ASN A 79 4.27 -14.97 12.34
C ASN A 79 4.77 -13.86 13.27
N ARG A 80 4.24 -12.65 13.13
CA ARG A 80 4.65 -11.48 13.91
C ARG A 80 3.43 -10.77 14.47
N SER A 81 3.45 -10.52 15.78
CA SER A 81 2.52 -9.57 16.39
C SER A 81 3.00 -8.15 16.12
N THR A 82 2.10 -7.32 15.62
CA THR A 82 2.33 -5.89 15.35
C THR A 82 1.42 -5.07 16.28
N VAL A 83 1.81 -3.82 16.49
CA VAL A 83 1.09 -2.89 17.36
C VAL A 83 -0.27 -2.52 16.77
N SER A 84 -0.36 -2.38 15.44
CA SER A 84 -1.61 -2.03 14.75
C SER A 84 -2.58 -3.19 14.55
N LYS A 85 -2.13 -4.45 14.54
CA LYS A 85 -2.98 -5.63 14.27
C LYS A 85 -4.28 -5.66 15.11
N PRO A 86 -4.28 -5.45 16.43
CA PRO A 86 -5.52 -5.42 17.21
C PRO A 86 -6.49 -4.30 16.81
N SER A 87 -5.96 -3.17 16.35
CA SER A 87 -6.78 -2.05 15.85
C SER A 87 -7.36 -2.35 14.48
N ILE A 88 -6.60 -3.00 13.59
CA ILE A 88 -7.08 -3.46 12.29
C ILE A 88 -8.21 -4.49 12.47
N GLU A 89 -8.00 -5.51 13.29
CA GLU A 89 -9.01 -6.54 13.60
C GLU A 89 -10.27 -5.93 14.21
N ARG A 90 -10.12 -4.95 15.11
CA ARG A 90 -11.26 -4.23 15.70
C ARG A 90 -12.05 -3.44 14.66
N VAL A 91 -11.37 -2.74 13.76
CA VAL A 91 -12.03 -2.01 12.67
C VAL A 91 -12.71 -2.99 11.71
N ALA A 92 -12.08 -4.10 11.36
CA ALA A 92 -12.69 -5.13 10.50
C ALA A 92 -13.97 -5.72 11.12
N ARG A 93 -13.97 -5.98 12.43
CA ARG A 93 -15.12 -6.57 13.15
C ARG A 93 -16.25 -5.58 13.44
N GLU A 94 -15.91 -4.35 13.84
CA GLU A 94 -16.89 -3.41 14.41
C GLU A 94 -17.10 -2.15 13.55
N GLY A 95 -16.19 -1.83 12.65
CA GLY A 95 -16.18 -0.57 11.90
C GLY A 95 -17.44 -0.36 11.08
N ARG A 96 -17.92 -1.41 10.40
CA ARG A 96 -19.13 -1.37 9.55
C ARG A 96 -20.36 -0.84 10.29
N LYS A 97 -20.50 -1.16 11.58
CA LYS A 97 -21.61 -0.68 12.43
C LYS A 97 -21.65 0.85 12.51
N PHE A 98 -20.49 1.50 12.40
CA PHE A 98 -20.34 2.94 12.56
C PHE A 98 -20.03 3.67 11.25
N GLY A 99 -20.06 2.98 10.11
CA GLY A 99 -19.73 3.55 8.80
C GLY A 99 -18.23 3.59 8.49
N LEU A 100 -17.40 2.86 9.22
CA LEU A 100 -15.97 2.72 8.92
C LEU A 100 -15.69 1.38 8.22
N SER A 101 -15.35 1.44 6.94
CA SER A 101 -15.02 0.28 6.12
C SER A 101 -13.51 0.16 5.93
N LEU A 102 -13.03 -1.07 5.84
CA LEU A 102 -11.63 -1.41 5.68
C LEU A 102 -11.40 -2.13 4.34
N ALA A 103 -10.40 -1.69 3.58
CA ALA A 103 -9.86 -2.35 2.42
C ALA A 103 -8.38 -2.65 2.66
N ILE A 104 -8.00 -3.90 2.46
CA ILE A 104 -6.64 -4.41 2.68
C ILE A 104 -6.05 -4.75 1.31
N VAL A 105 -4.89 -4.18 0.99
CA VAL A 105 -4.19 -4.42 -0.26
C VAL A 105 -2.85 -5.08 0.05
N SER A 106 -2.59 -6.23 -0.57
CA SER A 106 -1.36 -6.99 -0.37
C SER A 106 -1.06 -7.90 -1.54
N GLN A 107 0.22 -8.03 -1.86
CA GLN A 107 0.77 -8.95 -2.84
C GLN A 107 1.13 -10.33 -2.25
N ARG A 108 1.01 -10.52 -0.93
CA ARG A 108 1.32 -11.78 -0.23
C ARG A 108 0.12 -12.24 0.62
N PRO A 109 -0.96 -12.73 0.00
CA PRO A 109 -2.18 -13.11 0.72
C PRO A 109 -1.92 -14.20 1.78
N ARG A 110 -1.02 -15.15 1.50
CA ARG A 110 -0.67 -16.25 2.44
C ARG A 110 -0.04 -15.78 3.76
N ASN A 111 0.46 -14.55 3.82
CA ASN A 111 1.13 -14.01 5.00
C ASN A 111 0.18 -13.19 5.89
N ILE A 112 -1.09 -13.04 5.51
CA ILE A 112 -2.08 -12.24 6.24
C ILE A 112 -2.77 -13.12 7.28
N ASP A 113 -3.02 -12.55 8.46
CA ASP A 113 -3.70 -13.22 9.56
C ASP A 113 -5.12 -13.68 9.17
N PRO A 114 -5.44 -14.99 9.32
CA PRO A 114 -6.73 -15.54 8.97
C PRO A 114 -7.92 -14.90 9.72
N ASN A 115 -7.74 -14.44 10.96
CA ASN A 115 -8.82 -13.81 11.70
C ASN A 115 -9.25 -12.50 11.02
N THR A 116 -8.29 -11.71 10.55
CA THR A 116 -8.61 -10.48 9.82
C THR A 116 -9.28 -10.79 8.48
N ILE A 117 -8.75 -11.77 7.74
CA ILE A 117 -9.31 -12.13 6.44
C ILE A 117 -10.74 -12.69 6.55
N SER A 118 -11.03 -13.44 7.61
CA SER A 118 -12.38 -13.99 7.86
C SER A 118 -13.48 -12.92 8.01
N GLN A 119 -13.10 -11.67 8.27
CA GLN A 119 -14.03 -10.54 8.37
C GLN A 119 -14.23 -9.81 7.02
N ILE A 120 -13.47 -10.16 5.98
CA ILE A 120 -13.56 -9.53 4.66
C ILE A 120 -14.66 -10.23 3.85
N GLN A 121 -15.60 -9.44 3.32
CA GLN A 121 -16.73 -9.96 2.53
C GLN A 121 -16.55 -9.82 1.02
N ASN A 122 -15.65 -8.93 0.58
CA ASN A 122 -15.48 -8.54 -0.81
C ASN A 122 -14.02 -8.69 -1.21
N PHE A 123 -13.77 -9.35 -2.34
CA PHE A 123 -12.43 -9.68 -2.79
C PHE A 123 -12.22 -9.22 -4.23
N VAL A 124 -11.01 -8.74 -4.49
CA VAL A 124 -10.50 -8.47 -5.84
C VAL A 124 -9.19 -9.23 -5.96
N PHE A 125 -9.22 -10.34 -6.68
CA PHE A 125 -8.03 -11.13 -6.98
C PHE A 125 -7.47 -10.70 -8.33
N MET A 126 -6.26 -10.17 -8.31
CA MET A 126 -5.47 -9.95 -9.53
C MET A 126 -4.56 -11.17 -9.77
N LYS A 127 -3.64 -11.05 -10.73
CA LYS A 127 -2.72 -12.13 -11.09
C LYS A 127 -1.98 -12.72 -9.87
N LEU A 128 -2.21 -13.99 -9.59
CA LEU A 128 -1.49 -14.78 -8.58
C LEU A 128 -0.79 -15.97 -9.25
N VAL A 129 0.54 -15.92 -9.31
CA VAL A 129 1.36 -16.92 -10.01
C VAL A 129 1.74 -18.09 -9.10
N GLN A 130 1.97 -17.83 -7.81
CA GLN A 130 2.42 -18.87 -6.88
C GLN A 130 1.24 -19.76 -6.46
N GLU A 131 1.40 -21.07 -6.56
CA GLU A 131 0.40 -22.06 -6.14
C GLU A 131 -0.01 -21.87 -4.67
N SER A 132 0.96 -21.58 -3.78
CA SER A 132 0.67 -21.31 -2.37
C SER A 132 -0.23 -20.09 -2.15
N ASP A 133 -0.13 -19.06 -3.02
CA ASP A 133 -0.97 -17.87 -2.91
C ASP A 133 -2.37 -18.13 -3.47
N GLN A 134 -2.49 -18.99 -4.49
CA GLN A 134 -3.77 -19.48 -5.01
C GLN A 134 -4.49 -20.33 -3.95
N LEU A 135 -3.78 -21.26 -3.30
CA LEU A 135 -4.30 -22.05 -2.18
C LEU A 135 -4.76 -21.14 -1.03
N ALA A 136 -3.97 -20.13 -0.67
CA ALA A 136 -4.38 -19.15 0.33
C ALA A 136 -5.65 -18.40 -0.09
N ALA A 137 -5.75 -17.94 -1.34
CA ALA A 137 -6.95 -17.28 -1.86
C ALA A 137 -8.20 -18.18 -1.80
N MET A 138 -8.05 -19.48 -2.08
CA MET A 138 -9.17 -20.43 -1.97
C MET A 138 -9.63 -20.62 -0.54
N ASN A 139 -8.69 -20.71 0.41
CA ASN A 139 -9.02 -20.82 1.84
C ASN A 139 -9.69 -19.57 2.41
N ILE A 140 -9.60 -18.45 1.70
CA ILE A 140 -10.14 -17.15 2.11
C ILE A 140 -11.61 -16.99 1.67
N SER A 141 -12.02 -17.60 0.57
CA SER A 141 -13.36 -17.41 0.01
C SER A 141 -13.95 -18.72 -0.49
N ASP A 142 -15.06 -19.14 0.12
CA ASP A 142 -15.85 -20.29 -0.34
C ASP A 142 -16.40 -20.12 -1.77
N MET A 143 -16.42 -18.89 -2.29
CA MET A 143 -16.84 -18.60 -3.66
C MET A 143 -15.74 -18.87 -4.70
N LEU A 144 -14.48 -19.04 -4.26
CA LEU A 144 -13.35 -19.27 -5.16
C LEU A 144 -13.10 -20.78 -5.32
N THR A 145 -13.61 -21.35 -6.41
CA THR A 145 -13.34 -22.74 -6.78
C THR A 145 -11.90 -22.92 -7.28
N GLU A 146 -11.41 -24.17 -7.29
CA GLU A 146 -10.08 -24.53 -7.78
C GLU A 146 -9.82 -24.06 -9.21
N ASP A 147 -10.78 -24.25 -10.12
CA ASP A 147 -10.68 -23.77 -11.51
C ASP A 147 -10.52 -22.24 -11.59
N LEU A 148 -11.27 -21.49 -10.78
CA LEU A 148 -11.17 -20.04 -10.72
C LEU A 148 -9.81 -19.61 -10.14
N ALA A 149 -9.32 -20.28 -9.11
CA ALA A 149 -8.01 -20.01 -8.52
C ALA A 149 -6.87 -20.25 -9.51
N HIS A 150 -6.92 -21.34 -10.29
CA HIS A 150 -5.93 -21.61 -11.33
C HIS A 150 -5.93 -20.56 -12.43
N SER A 151 -7.11 -20.02 -12.78
CA SER A 151 -7.24 -18.92 -13.76
C SER A 151 -6.53 -17.63 -13.32
N LEU A 152 -6.30 -17.42 -12.02
CA LEU A 152 -5.58 -16.24 -11.53
C LEU A 152 -4.15 -16.17 -12.06
N SER A 153 -3.53 -17.31 -12.41
CA SER A 153 -2.17 -17.35 -12.95
C SER A 153 -2.07 -16.82 -14.38
N SER A 154 -3.13 -16.94 -15.16
CA SER A 154 -3.16 -16.58 -16.58
C SER A 154 -3.60 -15.14 -16.84
N MET A 155 -4.08 -14.43 -15.81
CA MET A 155 -4.52 -13.04 -15.92
C MET A 155 -3.42 -12.11 -16.45
N GLY A 156 -3.83 -11.21 -17.34
CA GLY A 156 -3.05 -10.08 -17.83
C GLY A 156 -3.03 -8.90 -16.84
N VAL A 157 -2.21 -7.90 -17.16
CA VAL A 157 -2.18 -6.65 -16.37
C VAL A 157 -3.54 -5.96 -16.44
N GLY A 158 -4.06 -5.57 -15.28
CA GLY A 158 -5.38 -4.93 -15.15
C GLY A 158 -6.56 -5.89 -15.22
N GLU A 159 -6.36 -7.20 -15.37
CA GLU A 159 -7.43 -8.19 -15.21
C GLU A 159 -7.58 -8.58 -13.75
N ALA A 160 -8.82 -8.80 -13.33
CA ALA A 160 -9.13 -9.24 -11.97
C ALA A 160 -10.38 -10.14 -11.95
N LEU A 161 -10.42 -11.03 -10.97
CA LEU A 161 -11.61 -11.74 -10.52
C LEU A 161 -12.16 -11.05 -9.28
N ILE A 162 -13.39 -10.58 -9.37
CA ILE A 162 -14.10 -9.95 -8.26
C ILE A 162 -15.07 -10.97 -7.66
N LEU A 163 -15.09 -11.07 -6.33
CA LEU A 163 -16.00 -11.91 -5.54
C LEU A 163 -16.62 -11.08 -4.40
N GLY A 164 -17.76 -11.54 -3.87
CA GLY A 164 -18.36 -11.00 -2.65
C GLY A 164 -19.74 -10.35 -2.83
N GLU A 165 -20.31 -9.91 -1.72
CA GLU A 165 -21.70 -9.40 -1.66
C GLU A 165 -21.96 -8.22 -2.60
N TRP A 166 -20.95 -7.38 -2.88
CA TRP A 166 -21.07 -6.20 -3.75
C TRP A 166 -21.39 -6.50 -5.23
N ILE A 167 -21.12 -7.71 -5.71
CA ILE A 167 -21.44 -8.15 -7.07
C ILE A 167 -22.52 -9.23 -7.09
N GLY A 168 -23.03 -9.63 -5.92
CA GLY A 168 -24.03 -10.67 -5.76
C GLY A 168 -23.42 -12.07 -5.73
N ARG A 169 -24.12 -13.04 -6.36
CA ARG A 169 -23.84 -14.48 -6.18
C ARG A 169 -22.76 -15.04 -7.11
N PHE A 170 -22.45 -14.36 -8.21
CA PHE A 170 -21.58 -14.90 -9.24
C PHE A 170 -20.25 -14.15 -9.30
N PRO A 171 -19.11 -14.86 -9.38
CA PRO A 171 -17.82 -14.27 -9.68
C PRO A 171 -17.85 -13.44 -10.96
N ALA A 172 -17.16 -12.31 -10.97
CA ALA A 172 -17.05 -11.44 -12.14
C ALA A 172 -15.60 -11.30 -12.58
N TYR A 173 -15.31 -11.68 -13.82
CA TYR A 173 -14.06 -11.34 -14.49
C TYR A 173 -14.16 -9.92 -15.07
N VAL A 174 -13.21 -9.06 -14.73
CA VAL A 174 -13.23 -7.67 -15.14
C VAL A 174 -11.87 -7.22 -15.68
N LYS A 175 -11.91 -6.21 -16.54
CA LYS A 175 -10.74 -5.41 -16.93
C LYS A 175 -10.83 -4.07 -16.21
N ILE A 176 -9.95 -3.85 -15.24
CA ILE A 176 -9.85 -2.59 -14.49
C ILE A 176 -9.29 -1.53 -15.42
N GLU A 177 -10.00 -0.41 -15.53
CA GLU A 177 -9.54 0.73 -16.32
C GLU A 177 -8.24 1.30 -15.73
N ARG A 178 -7.33 1.66 -16.63
CA ARG A 178 -6.06 2.26 -16.22
C ARG A 178 -6.31 3.67 -15.70
N HIS A 179 -5.90 3.92 -14.47
CA HIS A 179 -5.92 5.27 -13.91
C HIS A 179 -5.00 6.22 -14.68
N SER A 180 -5.49 7.42 -15.01
CA SER A 180 -4.76 8.46 -15.78
C SER A 180 -3.80 9.30 -14.93
N GLY A 181 -3.90 9.20 -13.60
CA GLY A 181 -3.07 9.95 -12.65
C GLY A 181 -1.66 9.38 -12.45
N LYS A 182 -0.77 10.24 -11.94
CA LYS A 182 0.67 10.01 -11.81
C LYS A 182 0.97 8.91 -10.79
N LEU A 183 1.57 7.82 -11.26
CA LEU A 183 2.15 6.76 -10.43
C LEU A 183 3.41 7.32 -9.74
N VAL A 184 3.30 7.78 -8.49
CA VAL A 184 4.51 7.91 -7.66
C VAL A 184 4.91 6.48 -7.29
N GLY A 185 5.71 5.92 -8.20
CA GLY A 185 6.17 4.54 -8.23
C GLY A 185 7.19 4.41 -9.34
N ALA A 186 8.06 5.40 -9.47
CA ALA A 186 9.24 5.27 -10.30
C ALA A 186 10.10 4.21 -9.62
N THR A 187 9.97 2.94 -10.04
CA THR A 187 11.09 2.02 -9.94
C THR A 187 12.27 2.79 -10.49
N LEU A 188 13.18 3.18 -9.60
CA LEU A 188 14.39 3.86 -10.02
C LEU A 188 15.03 2.95 -11.06
N ASP A 189 15.36 3.49 -12.23
CA ASP A 189 16.16 2.76 -13.19
C ASP A 189 17.58 2.68 -12.63
N ILE A 190 17.79 1.70 -11.75
CA ILE A 190 19.05 1.47 -11.04
C ILE A 190 20.17 1.25 -12.05
N ALA A 191 19.88 0.60 -13.18
CA ALA A 191 20.88 0.36 -14.22
C ALA A 191 21.35 1.68 -14.86
N SER A 192 20.42 2.59 -15.18
CA SER A 192 20.77 3.92 -15.69
C SER A 192 21.49 4.77 -14.64
N ILE A 193 21.06 4.70 -13.37
CA ILE A 193 21.71 5.40 -12.26
C ILE A 193 23.15 4.89 -12.08
N TRP A 194 23.38 3.58 -12.07
CA TRP A 194 24.72 3.00 -11.95
C TRP A 194 25.62 3.33 -13.13
N LYS A 195 25.10 3.33 -14.36
CA LYS A 195 25.85 3.80 -15.54
C LYS A 195 26.27 5.26 -15.39
N ALA A 196 25.37 6.13 -14.91
CA ALA A 196 25.68 7.53 -14.67
C ALA A 196 26.74 7.71 -13.55
N PHE A 197 26.77 6.86 -12.53
CA PHE A 197 27.83 6.86 -11.52
C PHE A 197 29.19 6.42 -12.08
N LYS A 198 29.21 5.40 -12.95
CA LYS A 198 30.44 4.94 -13.60
C LYS A 198 31.04 6.02 -14.49
N ASN A 199 30.21 6.68 -15.29
CA ASN A 199 30.65 7.77 -16.17
C ASN A 199 31.15 8.99 -15.37
N ARG A 200 30.51 9.31 -14.23
CA ARG A 200 30.99 10.39 -13.35
C ARG A 200 32.34 10.09 -12.71
N LYS A 201 32.60 8.84 -12.32
CA LYS A 201 33.92 8.41 -11.86
C LYS A 201 34.97 8.50 -12.97
N GLU A 202 34.66 8.01 -14.16
CA GLU A 202 35.58 8.08 -15.31
C GLU A 202 35.93 9.53 -15.69
N VAL A 203 34.94 10.44 -15.69
CA VAL A 203 35.18 11.87 -15.95
C VAL A 203 36.01 12.52 -14.83
N ALA A 204 35.76 12.17 -13.57
CA ALA A 204 36.55 12.66 -12.45
C ALA A 204 38.02 12.17 -12.52
N ASP A 205 38.23 10.92 -12.89
CA ASP A 205 39.57 10.32 -13.05
C ASP A 205 40.34 10.96 -14.23
N ILE A 206 39.65 11.25 -15.34
CA ILE A 206 40.24 11.96 -16.50
C ILE A 206 40.61 13.40 -16.13
N MET A 207 39.72 14.13 -15.47
CA MET A 207 39.99 15.51 -15.02
C MET A 207 41.15 15.56 -14.02
N MET A 208 41.25 14.56 -13.13
CA MET A 208 42.36 14.44 -12.19
C MET A 208 43.68 14.17 -12.91
N LYS A 209 43.70 13.29 -13.92
CA LYS A 209 44.88 13.05 -14.75
C LYS A 209 45.29 14.30 -15.53
N MET A 210 44.36 14.98 -16.19
CA MET A 210 44.64 16.21 -16.94
C MET A 210 45.22 17.32 -16.06
N ASN A 211 44.74 17.48 -14.83
CA ASN A 211 45.31 18.45 -13.89
C ASN A 211 46.74 18.07 -13.44
N ILE A 212 47.02 16.78 -13.26
CA ILE A 212 48.37 16.30 -12.94
C ILE A 212 49.30 16.51 -14.12
N ASP A 213 48.86 16.20 -15.34
CA ASP A 213 49.64 16.36 -16.56
C ASP A 213 49.95 17.84 -16.84
N ALA A 214 48.96 18.73 -16.72
CA ALA A 214 49.16 20.18 -16.85
C ALA A 214 50.11 20.74 -15.78
N TYR A 215 50.04 20.25 -14.55
CA TYR A 215 50.99 20.64 -13.49
C TYR A 215 52.42 20.18 -13.81
N ASN A 216 52.59 18.99 -14.36
CA ASN A 216 53.90 18.47 -14.75
C ASN A 216 54.49 19.22 -15.94
N GLU A 217 53.69 19.57 -16.96
CA GLU A 217 54.14 20.39 -18.10
C GLU A 217 54.61 21.78 -17.67
N ILE A 218 53.88 22.44 -16.77
CA ILE A 218 54.31 23.74 -16.22
C ILE A 218 55.61 23.62 -15.43
N ARG A 219 55.80 22.49 -14.73
CA ARG A 219 57.02 22.22 -13.96
C ARG A 219 58.25 21.94 -14.83
N GLU A 220 58.08 21.40 -16.03
CA GLU A 220 59.20 21.19 -16.97
C GLU A 220 59.64 22.47 -17.70
N ILE A 221 58.78 23.51 -17.72
CA ILE A 221 59.05 24.80 -18.39
C ILE A 221 59.70 25.82 -17.42
N LEU A 222 59.70 25.54 -16.11
CA LEU A 222 60.36 26.33 -15.05
C LEU A 222 61.72 25.74 -14.66
#